data_AF-A0A0N0A4A8-F1
#
_entry.id   AF-A0A0N0A4A8-F1
#
_cell.length_a   1.000
_cell.length_b   1.000
_cell.length_c   1.000
_cell.angle_alpha   90.00
_cell.angle_beta   90.00
_cell.angle_gamma   90.00
#
_symmetry.space_group_name_H-M   'P 1'
#
loop_
_entity.id
_entity.type
_entity.pdbx_description
1 polymer ?
#
loop_
_entity_poly.entity_id
_entity_poly.type
_entity_poly.pdbx_seq_one_letter_code
_entity_poly.pdbx_strand_id
1 'polypeptide(L)'
;MADSGQQKSSKEAYIKSIGFLEQARQGLTNTQDVVRQHRQALATHYQGEDGNTMGQVIDTWLAEVDRIKNTCIAMENTLGESMQRDEHVQEANLQAVVNSGGGLTGYGQGVMSTATSTGTTADHTYGALNPAG
;
A
#
# COMPACT_ATOMS: atom_id res chain seq x y z
N MET A 1 -2.67 -26.58 -5.20
CA MET A 1 -1.27 -26.13 -5.03
C MET A 1 -1.00 -24.77 -5.71
N ALA A 2 -1.97 -23.84 -5.74
CA ALA A 2 -1.80 -22.55 -6.46
C ALA A 2 -1.36 -21.37 -5.57
N ASP A 3 -1.34 -21.57 -4.25
CA ASP A 3 -1.31 -20.49 -3.26
C ASP A 3 0.10 -19.89 -3.03
N SER A 4 1.13 -20.74 -2.97
CA SER A 4 2.51 -20.32 -2.71
C SER A 4 3.18 -19.55 -3.86
N GLY A 5 2.72 -19.75 -5.10
CA GLY A 5 3.20 -19.00 -6.28
C GLY A 5 2.67 -17.57 -6.34
N GLN A 6 1.41 -17.36 -5.98
CA GLN A 6 0.80 -16.02 -5.89
C GLN A 6 1.36 -15.20 -4.72
N GLN A 7 1.69 -15.84 -3.59
CA GLN A 7 2.32 -15.18 -2.44
C GLN A 7 3.70 -14.59 -2.78
N LYS A 8 4.57 -15.39 -3.41
CA LYS A 8 5.91 -14.93 -3.82
C LYS A 8 5.83 -13.81 -4.85
N SER A 9 4.92 -13.94 -5.84
CA SER A 9 4.72 -12.93 -6.87
C SER A 9 4.20 -11.59 -6.33
N SER A 10 3.36 -11.61 -5.29
CA SER A 10 2.79 -10.38 -4.71
C SER A 10 3.83 -9.64 -3.87
N LYS A 11 4.61 -10.36 -3.06
CA LYS A 11 5.73 -9.78 -2.29
C LYS A 11 6.81 -9.17 -3.20
N GLU A 12 7.17 -9.86 -4.28
CA GLU A 12 8.10 -9.34 -5.28
C GLU A 12 7.57 -8.06 -5.95
N ALA A 13 6.26 -7.98 -6.21
CA ALA A 13 5.62 -6.77 -6.77
C ALA A 13 5.68 -5.57 -5.81
N TYR A 14 5.44 -5.78 -4.51
CA TYR A 14 5.57 -4.73 -3.49
C TYR A 14 7.01 -4.21 -3.39
N ILE A 15 7.99 -5.12 -3.26
CA ILE A 15 9.42 -4.76 -3.17
C ILE A 15 9.85 -3.97 -4.40
N LYS A 16 9.48 -4.42 -5.59
CA LYS A 16 9.81 -3.74 -6.84
C LYS A 16 9.19 -2.34 -6.92
N SER A 17 7.94 -2.20 -6.49
CA SER A 17 7.23 -0.91 -6.49
C SER A 17 7.84 0.08 -5.50
N ILE A 18 8.19 -0.37 -4.30
CA ILE A 18 8.92 0.44 -3.30
C ILE A 18 10.27 0.88 -3.88
N GLY A 19 11.04 -0.04 -4.48
CA GLY A 19 12.32 0.29 -5.09
C GLY A 19 12.22 1.32 -6.23
N PHE A 20 11.14 1.31 -7.02
CA PHE A 20 10.91 2.35 -8.02
C PHE A 20 10.62 3.73 -7.41
N LEU A 21 9.86 3.78 -6.30
CA LEU A 21 9.58 5.04 -5.60
C LEU A 21 10.85 5.62 -4.96
N GLU A 22 11.69 4.77 -4.38
CA GLU A 22 12.99 5.17 -3.84
C GLU A 22 13.92 5.73 -4.94
N GLN A 23 14.01 5.05 -6.09
CA GLN A 23 14.78 5.52 -7.23
C GLN A 23 14.26 6.85 -7.77
N ALA A 24 12.93 7.02 -7.89
CA ALA A 24 12.32 8.26 -8.32
C ALA A 24 12.65 9.42 -7.35
N ARG A 25 12.57 9.17 -6.04
CA ARG A 25 12.95 10.15 -5.02
C ARG A 25 14.42 10.54 -5.09
N GLN A 26 15.32 9.58 -5.32
CA GLN A 26 16.74 9.86 -5.48
C GLN A 26 16.98 10.74 -6.72
N GLY A 27 16.33 10.43 -7.84
CA GLY A 27 16.38 11.24 -9.05
C GLY A 27 15.87 12.67 -8.85
N LEU A 28 14.75 12.81 -8.14
CA LEU A 28 14.20 14.12 -7.76
C LEU A 28 15.15 14.91 -6.87
N THR A 29 15.79 14.25 -5.89
CA THR A 29 16.75 14.89 -4.98
C THR A 29 17.95 15.43 -5.75
N ASN A 30 18.55 14.62 -6.63
CA ASN A 30 19.67 15.04 -7.45
C ASN A 30 19.30 16.24 -8.35
N THR A 31 18.11 16.21 -8.95
CA THR A 31 17.61 17.31 -9.80
C THR A 31 17.35 18.56 -8.97
N GLN A 32 16.80 18.42 -7.76
CA GLN A 32 16.55 19.51 -6.83
C GLN A 32 17.84 20.25 -6.47
N ASP A 33 18.92 19.50 -6.21
CA ASP A 33 20.23 20.08 -5.88
C ASP A 33 20.84 20.85 -7.06
N VAL A 34 20.74 20.30 -8.28
CA VAL A 34 21.18 21.00 -9.50
C VAL A 34 20.42 22.31 -9.69
N VAL A 35 19.09 22.30 -9.55
CA VAL A 35 18.28 23.52 -9.69
C VAL A 35 18.61 24.55 -8.60
N ARG A 36 18.86 24.11 -7.35
CA ARG A 36 19.31 25.00 -6.26
C ARG A 36 20.64 25.67 -6.58
N GLN A 37 21.60 24.93 -7.15
CA GLN A 37 22.89 25.50 -7.58
C GLN A 37 22.70 26.51 -8.71
N HIS A 38 21.88 26.19 -9.72
CA HIS A 38 21.58 27.13 -10.80
C HIS A 38 20.87 28.39 -10.32
N ARG A 39 19.98 28.29 -9.32
CA ARG A 39 19.35 29.45 -8.69
C ARG A 39 20.38 30.39 -8.07
N GLN A 40 21.35 29.86 -7.34
CA GLN A 40 22.41 30.66 -6.71
C GLN A 40 23.27 31.38 -7.76
N ALA A 41 23.60 30.69 -8.85
CA ALA A 41 24.29 31.30 -9.98
C ALA A 41 23.44 32.41 -10.64
N LEU A 42 22.16 32.14 -10.90
CA LEU A 42 21.22 33.12 -11.46
C LEU A 42 21.07 34.36 -10.57
N ALA A 43 20.91 34.19 -9.25
CA ALA A 43 20.82 35.30 -8.30
C ALA A 43 22.07 36.19 -8.28
N THR A 44 23.24 35.64 -8.63
CA THR A 44 24.49 36.40 -8.75
C THR A 44 24.49 37.29 -9.99
N HIS A 45 23.86 36.85 -11.08
CA HIS A 45 23.85 37.54 -12.37
C HIS A 45 22.60 38.39 -12.64
N TYR A 46 21.48 38.08 -11.99
CA TYR A 46 20.18 38.75 -12.15
C TYR A 46 19.69 39.28 -10.79
N GLN A 47 20.05 40.53 -10.47
CA GLN A 47 19.67 41.20 -9.22
C GLN A 47 18.43 42.12 -9.36
N GLY A 48 17.77 42.13 -10.52
CA GLY A 48 16.59 42.95 -10.81
C GLY A 48 15.24 42.23 -10.63
N GLU A 49 14.16 42.90 -11.00
CA GLU A 49 12.77 42.37 -10.95
C GLU A 49 12.61 41.02 -11.66
N ASP A 50 13.25 40.85 -12.82
CA ASP A 50 13.26 39.59 -13.56
C ASP A 50 13.94 38.46 -12.76
N GLY A 51 15.01 38.77 -12.03
CA GLY A 51 15.71 37.82 -11.15
C GLY A 51 14.85 37.39 -9.98
N ASN A 52 14.10 38.32 -9.38
CA ASN A 52 13.14 38.01 -8.32
C ASN A 52 12.00 37.13 -8.83
N THR A 53 11.44 37.45 -10.00
CA THR A 53 10.35 36.67 -10.61
C THR A 53 10.81 35.25 -10.93
N MET A 54 11.98 35.10 -11.54
CA MET A 54 12.56 33.78 -11.81
C MET A 54 12.87 33.02 -10.52
N GLY A 55 13.36 33.71 -9.49
CA GLY A 55 13.58 33.15 -8.16
C GLY A 55 12.31 32.53 -7.56
N GLN A 56 11.18 33.23 -7.65
CA GLN A 56 9.87 32.74 -7.19
C GLN A 56 9.39 31.50 -7.96
N VAL A 57 9.59 31.46 -9.27
CA VAL A 57 9.25 30.29 -10.10
C VAL A 57 10.10 29.08 -9.68
N ILE A 58 11.41 29.28 -9.46
CA ILE A 58 12.29 28.22 -8.99
C ILE A 58 11.87 27.74 -7.60
N ASP A 59 11.55 28.65 -6.68
CA ASP A 59 11.08 28.29 -5.34
C ASP A 59 9.79 27.48 -5.38
N THR A 60 8.86 27.85 -6.24
CA THR A 60 7.61 27.10 -6.47
C THR A 60 7.91 25.69 -6.97
N TRP A 61 8.79 25.56 -7.96
CA TRP A 61 9.19 24.25 -8.46
C TRP A 61 9.87 23.39 -7.38
N LEU A 62 10.74 23.98 -6.55
CA LEU A 62 11.39 23.28 -5.44
C LEU A 62 10.37 22.74 -4.43
N ALA A 63 9.34 23.53 -4.10
CA ALA A 63 8.27 23.11 -3.20
C ALA A 63 7.42 21.97 -3.77
N GLU A 64 7.10 22.01 -5.07
CA GLU A 64 6.38 20.91 -5.73
C GLU A 64 7.21 19.62 -5.76
N VAL A 65 8.53 19.71 -5.97
CA VAL A 65 9.42 18.54 -5.87
C VAL A 65 9.39 17.94 -4.47
N ASP A 66 9.43 18.76 -3.42
CA ASP A 66 9.32 18.26 -2.05
C ASP A 66 7.95 17.61 -1.77
N ARG A 67 6.87 18.16 -2.32
CA ARG A 67 5.53 17.55 -2.25
C ARG A 67 5.47 16.18 -2.94
N ILE A 68 6.08 16.05 -4.12
CA ILE A 68 6.15 14.77 -4.85
C ILE A 68 6.96 13.75 -4.04
N LYS A 69 8.12 14.15 -3.50
CA LYS A 69 8.95 13.27 -2.65
C LYS A 69 8.18 12.77 -1.42
N ASN A 70 7.43 13.64 -0.76
CA ASN A 70 6.57 13.26 0.36
C ASN A 70 5.44 12.30 -0.05
N THR A 71 4.90 12.47 -1.26
CA THR A 71 3.90 11.55 -1.82
C THR A 71 4.50 10.17 -2.06
N CYS A 72 5.72 10.08 -2.59
CA CYS A 72 6.44 8.82 -2.74
C CYS A 72 6.65 8.12 -1.38
N ILE A 73 7.06 8.85 -0.33
CA ILE A 73 7.17 8.30 1.04
C ILE A 73 5.84 7.74 1.53
N ALA A 74 4.73 8.47 1.33
CA ALA A 74 3.42 8.00 1.75
C ALA A 74 3.01 6.71 1.02
N MET A 75 3.33 6.60 -0.28
CA MET A 75 3.11 5.40 -1.06
C MET A 75 3.99 4.24 -0.58
N GLU A 76 5.28 4.48 -0.31
CA GLU A 76 6.21 3.49 0.25
C GLU A 76 5.68 2.93 1.58
N ASN A 77 5.25 3.79 2.49
CA ASN A 77 4.65 3.40 3.77
C ASN A 77 3.37 2.57 3.58
N THR A 78 2.48 3.01 2.69
CA THR A 78 1.21 2.30 2.41
C THR A 78 1.46 0.92 1.82
N LEU A 79 2.44 0.80 0.91
CA LEU A 79 2.84 -0.49 0.33
C LEU A 79 3.51 -1.39 1.38
N GLY A 80 4.36 -0.83 2.24
CA GLY A 80 5.00 -1.55 3.34
C GLY A 80 4.00 -2.10 4.35
N GLU A 81 3.03 -1.29 4.79
CA GLU A 81 1.94 -1.73 5.66
C GLU A 81 1.06 -2.79 5.00
N SER A 82 0.75 -2.64 3.71
CA SER A 82 -0.07 -3.61 2.98
C SER A 82 0.65 -4.96 2.86
N MET A 83 1.96 -4.94 2.60
CA MET A 83 2.79 -6.15 2.61
C MET A 83 2.79 -6.84 3.97
N GLN A 84 2.92 -6.10 5.08
CA GLN A 84 2.88 -6.68 6.44
C GLN A 84 1.50 -7.26 6.78
N ARG A 85 0.41 -6.57 6.40
CA ARG A 85 -0.96 -7.09 6.59
C ARG A 85 -1.19 -8.37 5.79
N ASP A 86 -0.75 -8.40 4.53
CA ASP A 86 -0.86 -9.58 3.68
C ASP A 86 -0.09 -10.78 4.28
N GLU A 87 1.11 -10.55 4.83
CA GLU A 87 1.88 -11.59 5.53
C GLU A 87 1.14 -12.12 6.78
N HIS A 88 0.56 -11.24 7.60
CA HIS A 88 -0.14 -11.63 8.83
C HIS A 88 -1.44 -12.41 8.57
N VAL A 89 -2.24 -11.97 7.59
CA VAL A 89 -3.46 -12.69 7.19
C VAL A 89 -3.13 -14.08 6.64
N GLN A 90 -2.03 -14.19 5.90
CA GLN A 90 -1.56 -15.48 5.39
C GLN A 90 -1.11 -16.41 6.52
N GLU A 91 -0.37 -15.92 7.50
CA GLU A 91 0.03 -16.72 8.67
C GLU A 91 -1.20 -17.22 9.47
N ALA A 92 -2.17 -16.33 9.71
CA ALA A 92 -3.41 -16.68 10.39
C ALA A 92 -4.23 -17.72 9.60
N ASN A 93 -4.33 -17.58 8.28
CA ASN A 93 -5.01 -18.55 7.42
C ASN A 93 -4.28 -19.91 7.40
N LEU A 94 -2.95 -19.91 7.35
CA LEU A 94 -2.16 -21.14 7.38
C LEU A 94 -2.33 -21.88 8.72
N GLN A 95 -2.28 -21.16 9.84
CA GLN A 95 -2.55 -21.72 11.17
C GLN A 95 -3.98 -22.24 11.29
N ALA A 96 -4.97 -21.54 10.73
CA ALA A 96 -6.36 -22.00 10.72
C ALA A 96 -6.52 -23.29 9.90
N VAL A 97 -5.89 -23.40 8.73
CA VAL A 97 -5.91 -24.63 7.92
C VAL A 97 -5.19 -25.77 8.61
N VAL A 98 -4.03 -25.52 9.23
CA VAL A 98 -3.30 -26.54 10.01
C VAL A 98 -4.09 -27.00 11.22
N ASN A 99 -4.70 -26.07 11.96
CA ASN A 99 -5.57 -26.38 13.11
C ASN A 99 -6.87 -27.07 12.69
N SER A 100 -7.39 -26.81 11.48
CA SER A 100 -8.57 -27.46 10.91
C SER A 100 -8.26 -28.79 10.20
N GLY A 101 -6.97 -29.09 9.97
CA GLY A 101 -6.49 -30.10 9.03
C GLY A 101 -5.67 -31.24 9.64
N GLY A 102 -5.58 -31.33 10.97
CA GLY A 102 -5.05 -32.51 11.68
C GLY A 102 -6.05 -33.67 11.83
N GLY A 103 -7.28 -33.55 11.31
CA GLY A 103 -8.32 -34.55 11.52
C GLY A 103 -9.56 -34.33 10.65
N LEU A 104 -9.43 -34.44 9.33
CA LEU A 104 -10.57 -34.68 8.45
C LEU A 104 -10.32 -35.94 7.61
N THR A 105 -10.27 -37.10 8.27
CA THR A 105 -10.53 -38.39 7.62
C THR A 105 -12.04 -38.56 7.46
N GLY A 106 -12.62 -37.81 6.53
CA GLY A 106 -13.96 -38.04 6.03
C GLY A 106 -13.91 -39.04 4.88
N TYR A 107 -13.88 -40.34 5.19
CA TYR A 107 -14.35 -41.38 4.28
C TYR A 107 -15.31 -42.32 5.01
N GLY A 108 -16.59 -42.03 4.85
CA GLY A 108 -17.69 -43.01 4.86
C GLY A 108 -18.08 -43.67 6.18
N GLN A 109 -19.14 -43.17 6.82
CA GLN A 109 -20.19 -44.04 7.36
C GLN A 109 -21.45 -43.25 7.74
N GLY A 110 -22.60 -43.68 7.21
CA GLY A 110 -23.88 -43.55 7.91
C GLY A 110 -24.84 -42.49 7.42
N VAL A 111 -25.50 -42.76 6.29
CA VAL A 111 -26.82 -42.21 5.97
C VAL A 111 -27.85 -42.85 6.93
N MET A 112 -28.60 -42.04 7.69
CA MET A 112 -29.97 -42.23 8.23
C MET A 112 -30.15 -41.33 9.45
N SER A 113 -31.27 -40.68 9.76
CA SER A 113 -32.58 -40.50 9.13
C SER A 113 -33.26 -39.35 9.90
N THR A 114 -34.18 -38.65 9.25
CA THR A 114 -34.99 -37.52 9.72
C THR A 114 -35.83 -37.78 10.98
N ALA A 115 -35.99 -36.79 11.88
CA ALA A 115 -37.28 -36.32 12.43
C ALA A 115 -37.17 -35.19 13.51
N THR A 116 -37.77 -34.04 13.16
CA THR A 116 -38.61 -33.11 13.99
C THR A 116 -38.11 -32.36 15.25
N SER A 117 -38.09 -31.03 15.07
CA SER A 117 -38.69 -29.94 15.90
C SER A 117 -38.22 -29.69 17.34
N THR A 118 -37.71 -28.47 17.63
CA THR A 118 -38.49 -27.32 18.18
C THR A 118 -37.59 -26.13 18.56
N GLY A 119 -37.93 -24.92 18.05
CA GLY A 119 -37.72 -23.57 18.64
C GLY A 119 -36.28 -23.08 18.87
N THR A 120 -35.82 -21.92 18.38
CA THR A 120 -36.49 -20.61 18.32
C THR A 120 -35.75 -19.72 17.30
N THR A 121 -36.55 -18.98 16.54
CA THR A 121 -36.20 -17.99 15.52
C THR A 121 -35.37 -16.82 16.05
N ALA A 122 -34.31 -16.43 15.33
CA ALA A 122 -33.90 -15.03 15.23
C ALA A 122 -33.34 -14.79 13.83
N ASP A 123 -34.11 -14.00 13.12
CA ASP A 123 -34.07 -13.65 11.70
C ASP A 123 -33.06 -12.52 11.43
N HIS A 124 -32.71 -12.38 10.16
CA HIS A 124 -31.69 -11.51 9.54
C HIS A 124 -31.51 -10.10 10.12
N THR A 125 -30.30 -9.53 10.01
CA THR A 125 -30.09 -8.20 9.36
C THR A 125 -28.60 -7.99 8.99
N TYR A 126 -28.34 -7.83 7.69
CA TYR A 126 -27.10 -7.28 7.14
C TYR A 126 -26.94 -5.81 7.56
N GLY A 127 -25.93 -5.51 8.37
CA GLY A 127 -25.56 -4.14 8.71
C GLY A 127 -24.67 -3.51 7.64
N ALA A 128 -25.27 -3.13 6.50
CA ALA A 128 -24.71 -2.10 5.64
C ALA A 128 -25.25 -0.75 6.12
N LEU A 129 -24.38 0.14 6.59
CA LEU A 129 -24.67 1.57 6.64
C LEU A 129 -23.51 2.36 6.01
N ASN A 130 -23.87 2.90 4.85
CA ASN A 130 -23.23 3.90 4.00
C ASN A 130 -23.11 5.27 4.75
N PRO A 131 -22.32 6.25 4.27
CA PRO A 131 -21.87 7.43 5.02
C PRO A 131 -22.82 8.65 4.92
N ALA A 132 -22.57 9.60 5.82
CA ALA A 132 -22.93 11.03 5.81
C ALA A 132 -24.41 11.44 5.91
N GLY A 133 -24.67 12.33 6.89
CA GLY A 133 -25.91 13.08 7.13
C GLY A 133 -25.75 13.90 8.40
#